data_AF-A0A1H0GXX2-F1
#
_entry.id   AF-A0A1H0GXX2-F1
#
_cell.length_a   1.000
_cell.length_b   1.000
_cell.length_c   1.000
_cell.angle_alpha   90.00
_cell.angle_beta   90.00
_cell.angle_gamma   90.00
#
_symmetry.space_group_name_H-M   'P 1'
#
loop_
_entity.id
_entity.type
_entity.pdbx_description
1 polymer ?
#
loop_
_entity_poly.entity_id
_entity_poly.type
_entity_poly.pdbx_seq_one_letter_code
_entity_poly.pdbx_strand_id
1 'polypeptide(L)'
;MRRAVAAYALPLILLAGCGGASGTDSPDATPPEPSSQGAAPTQPADTALPSPTARDELADLAERAASQVPDQPEDAIPRAAAPVLGADISWPQCPRGLGIPEKRTLGAPMPIPEARFVVIGLTNGPGFYPNPCLAEQTAWVRERRLMAAAYAVASYPDDTTVAQHGATGPYDGSSRLGALQNTGYQQALFNVASMRNAGLATPIVWIDVEPVPDFEWSADPVANSAVVDGLARGYVDAGYAIGVYSTPALWDGVVGGFELGVPEWRAAGQTSRAEAESRCGADWVIQGGAGVLGQWVEAGRDQNITCADVHLDLGSWFHQY
;
A
#
# COMPACT_ATOMS: atom_id res chain seq x y z
N MET A 1 -48.84 -20.95 -21.20
CA MET A 1 -49.29 -21.31 -22.58
C MET A 1 -48.10 -21.19 -23.54
N ARG A 2 -48.25 -21.61 -24.81
CA ARG A 2 -47.22 -21.47 -25.88
C ARG A 2 -46.83 -19.98 -26.05
N ARG A 3 -45.64 -19.61 -26.51
CA ARG A 3 -44.82 -20.20 -27.60
C ARG A 3 -43.31 -20.23 -27.28
N ALA A 4 -42.60 -21.11 -27.98
CA ALA A 4 -41.15 -21.04 -28.17
C ALA A 4 -40.84 -20.71 -29.64
N VAL A 5 -39.64 -20.19 -29.89
CA VAL A 5 -38.95 -20.24 -31.19
C VAL A 5 -37.48 -20.57 -30.89
N ALA A 6 -36.88 -21.45 -31.66
CA ALA A 6 -35.48 -21.85 -31.53
C ALA A 6 -34.83 -21.94 -32.92
N ALA A 7 -33.52 -21.68 -33.01
CA ALA A 7 -32.75 -21.82 -34.24
C ALA A 7 -31.31 -22.29 -33.95
N TYR A 8 -31.00 -23.51 -34.42
CA TYR A 8 -29.66 -24.03 -34.73
C TYR A 8 -29.11 -23.31 -36.00
N ALA A 9 -27.87 -23.40 -36.50
CA ALA A 9 -26.49 -23.77 -36.08
C ALA A 9 -25.57 -23.30 -37.27
N LEU A 10 -24.29 -23.63 -37.55
CA LEU A 10 -23.28 -24.66 -37.19
C LEU A 10 -21.86 -24.00 -37.15
N PRO A 11 -20.80 -24.69 -36.68
CA PRO A 11 -19.42 -24.16 -36.68
C PRO A 11 -18.70 -24.26 -38.03
N LEU A 12 -17.57 -23.53 -38.18
CA LEU A 12 -16.56 -23.74 -39.22
C LEU A 12 -15.24 -24.22 -38.61
N ILE A 13 -14.55 -25.13 -39.32
CA ILE A 13 -13.18 -25.60 -39.09
C ILE A 13 -12.54 -25.79 -40.48
N LEU A 14 -11.20 -25.85 -40.56
CA LEU A 14 -10.36 -26.07 -41.76
C LEU A 14 -10.05 -24.79 -42.57
N LEU A 15 -8.86 -24.59 -43.16
CA LEU A 15 -7.70 -25.49 -43.35
C LEU A 15 -6.34 -24.87 -42.98
N ALA A 16 -5.37 -25.77 -42.84
CA ALA A 16 -3.94 -25.54 -42.61
C ALA A 16 -3.22 -24.69 -43.68
N GLY A 17 -2.07 -24.12 -43.28
CA GLY A 17 -1.01 -23.68 -44.17
C GLY A 17 0.31 -24.37 -43.82
N CYS A 18 0.90 -25.09 -44.78
CA CYS A 18 2.13 -25.87 -44.57
C CYS A 18 3.36 -25.18 -45.19
N GLY A 19 4.49 -25.25 -44.48
CA GLY A 19 5.82 -24.89 -44.98
C GLY A 19 6.80 -24.69 -43.83
N GLY A 20 8.03 -25.18 -43.87
CA GLY A 20 8.66 -26.07 -44.86
C GLY A 20 10.11 -26.33 -44.45
N ALA A 21 10.49 -27.58 -44.22
CA ALA A 21 11.78 -27.92 -43.60
C ALA A 21 12.95 -27.94 -44.58
N SER A 22 14.19 -27.77 -44.07
CA SER A 22 15.40 -28.46 -44.55
C SER A 22 16.65 -28.17 -43.69
N GLY A 23 17.24 -29.24 -43.11
CA GLY A 23 18.65 -29.34 -42.73
C GLY A 23 19.14 -28.60 -41.48
N THR A 24 20.20 -29.06 -40.80
CA THR A 24 20.96 -30.33 -40.92
C THR A 24 21.70 -30.61 -39.61
N ASP A 25 22.15 -31.85 -39.39
CA ASP A 25 22.81 -32.30 -38.17
C ASP A 25 24.15 -31.60 -37.83
N SER A 26 24.52 -31.69 -36.55
CA SER A 26 25.83 -31.28 -35.99
C SER A 26 27.02 -32.06 -36.57
N PRO A 27 28.25 -31.59 -36.33
CA PRO A 27 29.04 -32.28 -35.28
C PRO A 27 29.87 -31.34 -34.38
N ASP A 28 30.51 -31.94 -33.36
CA ASP A 28 31.45 -31.31 -32.42
C ASP A 28 32.58 -30.51 -33.07
N ALA A 29 32.95 -29.40 -32.42
CA ALA A 29 34.26 -28.75 -32.57
C ALA A 29 34.66 -27.99 -31.28
N THR A 30 35.69 -28.48 -30.59
CA THR A 30 36.22 -27.86 -29.36
C THR A 30 36.92 -26.52 -29.64
N PRO A 31 36.67 -25.44 -28.86
CA PRO A 31 37.48 -24.21 -28.93
C PRO A 31 38.92 -24.45 -28.46
N PRO A 32 39.96 -23.93 -29.16
CA PRO A 32 41.35 -24.08 -28.75
C PRO A 32 41.77 -23.09 -27.66
N GLU A 33 42.77 -23.47 -26.85
CA GLU A 33 43.43 -22.57 -25.89
C GLU A 33 44.22 -21.44 -26.60
N PRO A 34 44.18 -20.19 -26.10
CA PRO A 34 45.10 -19.15 -26.53
C PRO A 34 46.52 -19.44 -26.03
N SER A 35 47.48 -19.64 -26.95
CA SER A 35 48.88 -19.92 -26.60
C SER A 35 49.56 -18.73 -25.94
N SER A 36 50.25 -18.95 -24.82
CA SER A 36 51.01 -17.91 -24.13
C SER A 36 52.30 -17.55 -24.88
N GLN A 37 52.38 -16.30 -25.36
CA GLN A 37 53.64 -15.68 -25.78
C GLN A 37 54.06 -14.64 -24.75
N GLY A 38 55.28 -14.79 -24.22
CA GLY A 38 55.76 -14.00 -23.09
C GLY A 38 56.14 -12.57 -23.47
N ALA A 39 55.49 -11.59 -22.84
CA ALA A 39 56.02 -10.24 -22.70
C ALA A 39 56.99 -10.19 -21.51
N ALA A 40 58.09 -9.42 -21.63
CA ALA A 40 59.04 -9.23 -20.54
C ALA A 40 58.41 -8.39 -19.40
N PRO A 41 58.81 -8.61 -18.13
CA PRO A 41 58.26 -7.87 -17.00
C PRO A 41 58.78 -6.42 -16.99
N THR A 42 57.93 -5.48 -17.41
CA THR A 42 58.09 -4.07 -17.05
C THR A 42 58.00 -3.95 -15.53
N GLN A 43 58.99 -3.33 -14.89
CA GLN A 43 58.94 -3.06 -13.46
C GLN A 43 57.72 -2.17 -13.13
N PRO A 44 56.95 -2.47 -12.06
CA PRO A 44 56.05 -1.48 -11.49
C PRO A 44 56.88 -0.28 -11.05
N ALA A 45 56.40 0.94 -11.30
CA ALA A 45 56.94 2.11 -10.62
C ALA A 45 56.65 1.99 -9.11
N ASP A 46 57.62 2.35 -8.27
CA ASP A 46 57.46 2.37 -6.81
C ASP A 46 56.41 3.41 -6.40
N THR A 47 55.14 2.98 -6.39
CA THR A 47 54.06 3.69 -5.71
C THR A 47 54.28 3.51 -4.21
N ALA A 48 55.20 4.31 -3.66
CA ALA A 48 55.61 4.20 -2.27
C ALA A 48 54.38 4.21 -1.35
N LEU A 49 54.25 3.16 -0.53
CA LEU A 49 53.15 3.04 0.43
C LEU A 49 53.15 4.29 1.33
N PRO A 50 52.00 4.96 1.53
CA PRO A 50 51.95 6.17 2.34
C PRO A 50 52.50 5.87 3.74
N SER A 51 53.39 6.74 4.20
CA SER A 51 54.01 6.72 5.54
C SER A 51 52.95 6.59 6.63
N PRO A 52 53.26 5.99 7.80
CA PRO A 52 52.29 5.82 8.88
C PRO A 52 51.52 7.11 9.18
N THR A 53 52.23 8.21 9.41
CA THR A 53 51.64 9.54 9.64
C THR A 53 50.69 10.02 8.53
N ALA A 54 50.97 9.71 7.26
CA ALA A 54 50.09 10.09 6.14
C ALA A 54 48.85 9.18 6.03
N ARG A 55 48.86 8.00 6.64
CA ARG A 55 47.67 7.16 6.84
C ARG A 55 46.88 7.62 8.05
N ASP A 56 47.56 7.99 9.13
CA ASP A 56 46.96 8.50 10.35
C ASP A 56 46.26 9.84 10.07
N GLU A 57 46.90 10.77 9.35
CA GLU A 57 46.29 12.02 8.85
C GLU A 57 45.10 11.77 7.91
N LEU A 58 45.16 10.74 7.05
CA LEU A 58 44.06 10.39 6.15
C LEU A 58 42.88 9.75 6.90
N ALA A 59 43.15 8.96 7.95
CA ALA A 59 42.14 8.41 8.85
C ALA A 59 41.47 9.52 9.66
N ASP A 60 42.26 10.42 10.27
CA ASP A 60 41.77 11.62 10.96
C ASP A 60 40.87 12.47 10.02
N LEU A 61 41.28 12.66 8.77
CA LEU A 61 40.48 13.37 7.77
C LEU A 61 39.20 12.61 7.39
N ALA A 62 39.24 11.29 7.23
CA ALA A 62 38.08 10.47 6.91
C ALA A 62 37.07 10.43 8.08
N GLU A 63 37.54 10.33 9.31
CA GLU A 63 36.70 10.26 10.52
C GLU A 63 36.09 11.63 10.86
N ARG A 64 36.83 12.72 10.64
CA ARG A 64 36.29 14.10 10.67
C ARG A 64 35.29 14.35 9.54
N ALA A 65 35.52 13.82 8.33
CA ALA A 65 34.57 13.92 7.22
C ALA A 65 33.29 13.13 7.50
N ALA A 66 33.38 11.89 8.00
CA ALA A 66 32.23 11.11 8.46
C ALA A 66 31.45 11.85 9.55
N SER A 67 32.16 12.49 10.50
CA SER A 67 31.57 13.36 11.54
C SER A 67 30.97 14.68 11.03
N GLN A 68 31.06 14.97 9.72
CA GLN A 68 30.53 16.18 9.07
C GLN A 68 29.53 15.88 7.94
N VAL A 69 29.28 14.61 7.62
CA VAL A 69 28.13 14.23 6.78
C VAL A 69 26.85 14.48 7.58
N PRO A 70 25.85 15.21 7.06
CA PRO A 70 24.54 15.28 7.68
C PRO A 70 23.93 13.87 7.72
N ASP A 71 23.64 13.39 8.93
CA ASP A 71 23.26 11.98 9.19
C ASP A 71 21.86 11.60 8.65
N GLN A 72 21.20 12.48 7.91
CA GLN A 72 19.87 12.35 7.34
C GLN A 72 19.82 13.00 5.94
N PRO A 73 19.09 12.42 4.95
CA PRO A 73 18.74 13.11 3.71
C PRO A 73 18.01 14.43 3.97
N GLU A 74 18.17 15.44 3.09
CA GLU A 74 17.50 16.74 3.24
C GLU A 74 15.95 16.64 3.19
N ASP A 75 15.42 15.58 2.56
CA ASP A 75 13.98 15.27 2.47
C ASP A 75 13.45 14.39 3.63
N ALA A 76 14.28 14.00 4.60
CA ALA A 76 13.88 13.08 5.66
C ALA A 76 13.07 13.76 6.77
N ILE A 77 11.97 13.13 7.20
CA ILE A 77 11.10 13.68 8.25
C ILE A 77 11.83 13.62 9.61
N PRO A 78 12.05 14.75 10.30
CA PRO A 78 12.76 14.76 11.57
C PRO A 78 12.03 13.96 12.67
N ARG A 79 12.81 13.21 13.46
CA ARG A 79 12.32 12.50 14.65
C ARG A 79 11.65 13.48 15.63
N ALA A 80 10.49 13.11 16.15
CA ALA A 80 9.87 13.84 17.25
C ALA A 80 10.45 13.41 18.61
N ALA A 81 10.11 14.14 19.67
CA ALA A 81 10.49 13.81 21.06
C ALA A 81 9.37 13.14 21.88
N ALA A 82 8.21 12.92 21.26
CA ALA A 82 7.02 12.31 21.85
C ALA A 82 6.06 11.84 20.74
N PRO A 83 5.08 10.96 21.06
CA PRO A 83 3.96 10.63 20.18
C PRO A 83 3.32 11.84 19.49
N VAL A 84 3.18 11.73 18.17
CA VAL A 84 2.67 12.80 17.30
C VAL A 84 1.16 12.68 17.16
N LEU A 85 0.47 13.81 17.32
CA LEU A 85 -0.96 13.96 17.09
C LEU A 85 -1.26 14.19 15.60
N GLY A 86 -2.32 13.57 15.10
CA GLY A 86 -2.81 13.73 13.74
C GLY A 86 -4.31 13.45 13.66
N ALA A 87 -4.80 13.21 12.45
CA ALA A 87 -6.20 12.92 12.16
C ALA A 87 -6.31 12.01 10.94
N ASP A 88 -7.53 11.55 10.65
CA ASP A 88 -7.88 11.00 9.35
C ASP A 88 -9.06 11.79 8.72
N ILE A 89 -9.15 11.75 7.39
CA ILE A 89 -10.22 12.39 6.62
C ILE A 89 -10.55 11.56 5.40
N SER A 90 -11.79 11.64 4.93
CA SER A 90 -12.25 10.99 3.71
C SER A 90 -13.46 11.73 3.14
N TRP A 91 -14.33 11.04 2.42
CA TRP A 91 -15.58 11.57 1.87
C TRP A 91 -16.51 12.29 2.88
N PRO A 92 -16.58 11.98 4.21
CA PRO A 92 -17.45 12.71 5.12
C PRO A 92 -17.12 14.21 5.17
N GLN A 93 -15.82 14.55 5.15
CA GLN A 93 -15.30 15.91 5.21
C GLN A 93 -15.38 16.67 3.86
N CYS A 94 -15.80 16.01 2.78
CA CYS A 94 -16.01 16.68 1.48
C CYS A 94 -17.21 17.66 1.50
N PRO A 95 -17.23 18.67 0.61
CA PRO A 95 -18.36 19.57 0.42
C PRO A 95 -19.69 18.80 0.22
N ARG A 96 -20.71 19.17 1.01
CA ARG A 96 -21.96 18.42 1.15
C ARG A 96 -22.67 18.15 -0.19
N GLY A 97 -23.05 16.88 -0.40
CA GLY A 97 -23.90 16.43 -1.52
C GLY A 97 -23.18 15.72 -2.67
N LEU A 98 -21.84 15.83 -2.72
CA LEU A 98 -20.98 15.02 -3.60
C LEU A 98 -21.05 13.51 -3.23
N GLY A 99 -20.46 12.66 -4.08
CA GLY A 99 -20.37 11.20 -3.88
C GLY A 99 -21.49 10.39 -4.56
N ILE A 100 -21.59 9.12 -4.17
CA ILE A 100 -22.64 8.17 -4.60
C ILE A 100 -23.95 8.36 -3.80
N PRO A 101 -25.11 7.85 -4.27
CA PRO A 101 -26.38 7.98 -3.56
C PRO A 101 -26.36 7.48 -2.11
N GLU A 102 -25.62 6.41 -1.85
CA GLU A 102 -25.52 5.70 -0.57
C GLU A 102 -24.59 6.42 0.42
N LYS A 103 -23.55 7.10 -0.10
CA LYS A 103 -22.50 7.78 0.68
C LYS A 103 -22.40 9.26 0.32
N ARG A 104 -23.52 9.96 0.46
CA ARG A 104 -23.62 11.42 0.27
C ARG A 104 -22.80 12.15 1.32
N THR A 105 -21.75 12.82 0.84
CA THR A 105 -20.78 13.61 1.62
C THR A 105 -21.46 14.64 2.52
N LEU A 106 -20.90 14.85 3.72
CA LEU A 106 -21.61 15.51 4.82
C LEU A 106 -21.21 16.98 5.02
N GLY A 107 -20.03 17.40 4.56
CA GLY A 107 -19.40 18.63 5.05
C GLY A 107 -18.98 18.52 6.51
N ALA A 108 -18.50 17.33 6.92
CA ALA A 108 -17.91 17.13 8.24
C ALA A 108 -16.65 18.01 8.42
N PRO A 109 -16.30 18.41 9.65
CA PRO A 109 -15.24 19.38 9.85
C PRO A 109 -13.85 18.78 9.59
N MET A 110 -12.97 19.60 9.01
CA MET A 110 -11.55 19.27 8.86
C MET A 110 -10.82 19.16 10.21
N PRO A 111 -9.63 18.51 10.26
CA PRO A 111 -8.84 18.29 11.47
C PRO A 111 -8.59 19.55 12.32
N ILE A 112 -8.29 19.34 13.59
CA ILE A 112 -7.91 20.41 14.53
C ILE A 112 -6.53 21.00 14.17
N PRO A 113 -6.26 22.29 14.50
CA PRO A 113 -4.99 22.96 14.15
C PRO A 113 -3.72 22.27 14.68
N GLU A 114 -3.85 21.45 15.72
CA GLU A 114 -2.75 20.73 16.38
C GLU A 114 -2.36 19.42 15.66
N ALA A 115 -3.14 18.98 14.66
CA ALA A 115 -2.84 17.79 13.87
C ALA A 115 -1.59 18.00 12.99
N ARG A 116 -0.58 17.15 13.17
CA ARG A 116 0.72 17.20 12.45
C ARG A 116 0.77 16.26 11.24
N PHE A 117 -0.06 15.22 11.23
CA PHE A 117 -0.28 14.34 10.08
C PHE A 117 -1.77 14.16 9.78
N VAL A 118 -2.07 13.75 8.55
CA VAL A 118 -3.40 13.34 8.11
C VAL A 118 -3.30 12.04 7.31
N VAL A 119 -4.12 11.04 7.66
CA VAL A 119 -4.35 9.86 6.81
C VAL A 119 -5.55 10.14 5.90
N ILE A 120 -5.38 10.11 4.59
CA ILE A 120 -6.42 10.50 3.62
C ILE A 120 -7.06 9.26 3.00
N GLY A 121 -8.38 9.15 3.12
CA GLY A 121 -9.17 8.06 2.56
C GLY A 121 -9.29 8.16 1.04
N LEU A 122 -8.96 7.08 0.33
CA LEU A 122 -9.01 7.02 -1.13
C LEU A 122 -10.42 6.76 -1.68
N THR A 123 -11.36 6.26 -0.85
CA THR A 123 -12.69 5.80 -1.25
C THR A 123 -13.84 6.70 -0.78
N ASN A 124 -15.01 6.57 -1.41
CA ASN A 124 -16.27 7.18 -0.98
C ASN A 124 -17.09 6.20 -0.12
N GLY A 125 -16.44 5.49 0.80
CA GLY A 125 -17.01 4.30 1.45
C GLY A 125 -16.46 3.05 0.76
N PRO A 126 -17.26 2.27 0.01
CA PRO A 126 -16.78 1.06 -0.67
C PRO A 126 -15.64 1.28 -1.67
N GLY A 127 -14.90 0.21 -1.97
CA GLY A 127 -13.91 0.15 -3.04
C GLY A 127 -14.53 0.35 -4.45
N PHE A 128 -13.69 0.69 -5.43
CA PHE A 128 -14.08 1.18 -6.77
C PHE A 128 -14.86 2.52 -6.83
N TYR A 129 -15.21 3.13 -5.70
CA TYR A 129 -15.79 4.46 -5.63
C TYR A 129 -14.79 5.43 -5.02
N PRO A 130 -14.27 6.43 -5.76
CA PRO A 130 -13.17 7.27 -5.29
C PRO A 130 -13.69 8.38 -4.37
N ASN A 131 -12.88 8.79 -3.40
CA ASN A 131 -13.16 9.95 -2.56
C ASN A 131 -13.37 11.20 -3.47
N PRO A 132 -14.56 11.83 -3.45
CA PRO A 132 -14.95 12.82 -4.45
C PRO A 132 -14.31 14.21 -4.24
N CYS A 133 -13.47 14.39 -3.22
CA CYS A 133 -12.65 15.59 -3.02
C CYS A 133 -11.19 15.27 -2.66
N LEU A 134 -10.67 14.11 -3.10
CA LEU A 134 -9.32 13.63 -2.77
C LEU A 134 -8.23 14.64 -3.18
N ALA A 135 -8.39 15.33 -4.31
CA ALA A 135 -7.45 16.34 -4.78
C ALA A 135 -7.45 17.60 -3.89
N GLU A 136 -8.64 18.07 -3.49
CA GLU A 136 -8.83 19.21 -2.60
C GLU A 136 -8.30 18.92 -1.19
N GLN A 137 -8.52 17.70 -0.68
CA GLN A 137 -7.96 17.26 0.61
C GLN A 137 -6.43 17.16 0.57
N THR A 138 -5.87 16.63 -0.52
CA THR A 138 -4.42 16.58 -0.75
C THR A 138 -3.82 17.99 -0.85
N ALA A 139 -4.51 18.93 -1.53
CA ALA A 139 -4.11 20.33 -1.58
C ALA A 139 -4.17 21.01 -0.19
N TRP A 140 -5.24 20.76 0.59
CA TRP A 140 -5.39 21.29 1.95
C TRP A 140 -4.24 20.84 2.87
N VAL A 141 -3.85 19.57 2.79
CA VAL A 141 -2.71 19.00 3.54
C VAL A 141 -1.40 19.67 3.11
N ARG A 142 -1.19 19.85 1.80
CA ARG A 142 0.02 20.49 1.23
C ARG A 142 0.15 21.97 1.57
N GLU A 143 -0.94 22.73 1.50
CA GLU A 143 -0.99 24.14 1.94
C GLU A 143 -0.53 24.33 3.39
N ARG A 144 -0.79 23.33 4.24
CA ARG A 144 -0.50 23.35 5.68
C ARG A 144 0.82 22.66 6.05
N ARG A 145 1.54 22.10 5.06
CA ARG A 145 2.78 21.33 5.26
C ARG A 145 2.64 20.23 6.31
N LEU A 146 1.52 19.52 6.24
CA LEU A 146 1.26 18.38 7.11
C LEU A 146 1.86 17.11 6.50
N MET A 147 2.23 16.19 7.39
CA MET A 147 2.58 14.83 7.00
C MET A 147 1.34 14.10 6.47
N ALA A 148 1.51 13.23 5.47
CA ALA A 148 0.43 12.57 4.75
C ALA A 148 0.64 11.05 4.67
N ALA A 149 -0.43 10.30 4.94
CA ALA A 149 -0.55 8.89 4.60
C ALA A 149 -1.87 8.66 3.83
N ALA A 150 -2.07 7.48 3.25
CA ALA A 150 -3.34 7.10 2.62
C ALA A 150 -3.98 5.89 3.30
N TYR A 151 -5.30 5.82 3.24
CA TYR A 151 -6.06 4.61 3.61
C TYR A 151 -7.14 4.31 2.59
N ALA A 152 -7.58 3.05 2.53
CA ALA A 152 -8.67 2.64 1.67
C ALA A 152 -9.51 1.56 2.34
N VAL A 153 -10.81 1.83 2.45
CA VAL A 153 -11.83 0.86 2.84
C VAL A 153 -11.84 -0.28 1.82
N ALA A 154 -11.65 -1.50 2.29
CA ALA A 154 -11.95 -2.71 1.53
C ALA A 154 -13.47 -2.97 1.57
N SER A 155 -14.04 -3.50 0.49
CA SER A 155 -15.43 -3.96 0.49
C SER A 155 -15.59 -5.21 -0.35
N TYR A 156 -16.50 -6.10 0.05
CA TYR A 156 -16.82 -7.29 -0.74
C TYR A 156 -17.44 -6.88 -2.09
N PRO A 157 -16.96 -7.39 -3.23
CA PRO A 157 -17.48 -7.04 -4.55
C PRO A 157 -18.80 -7.75 -4.86
N ASP A 158 -19.67 -7.11 -5.64
CA ASP A 158 -20.86 -7.77 -6.19
C ASP A 158 -20.51 -8.69 -7.37
N ASP A 159 -21.44 -9.57 -7.75
CA ASP A 159 -21.26 -10.53 -8.87
C ASP A 159 -20.88 -9.83 -10.18
N THR A 160 -21.36 -8.59 -10.40
CA THR A 160 -21.05 -7.78 -11.59
C THR A 160 -19.58 -7.35 -11.59
N THR A 161 -19.09 -6.89 -10.45
CA THR A 161 -17.71 -6.46 -10.23
C THR A 161 -16.75 -7.65 -10.31
N VAL A 162 -17.12 -8.81 -9.74
CA VAL A 162 -16.35 -10.06 -9.88
C VAL A 162 -16.32 -10.52 -11.34
N ALA A 163 -17.42 -10.42 -12.09
CA ALA A 163 -17.45 -10.77 -13.51
C ALA A 163 -16.60 -9.84 -14.38
N GLN A 164 -16.41 -8.57 -13.99
CA GLN A 164 -15.56 -7.60 -14.68
C GLN A 164 -14.06 -7.77 -14.34
N HIS A 165 -13.73 -8.02 -13.07
CA HIS A 165 -12.36 -7.93 -12.56
C HIS A 165 -11.73 -9.27 -12.17
N GLY A 166 -12.51 -10.30 -11.86
CA GLY A 166 -12.01 -11.58 -11.31
C GLY A 166 -11.12 -12.38 -12.26
N ALA A 167 -11.20 -12.14 -13.57
CA ALA A 167 -10.30 -12.72 -14.57
C ALA A 167 -8.99 -11.93 -14.78
N THR A 168 -8.84 -10.75 -14.14
CA THR A 168 -7.75 -9.79 -14.41
C THR A 168 -6.91 -9.54 -13.16
N GLY A 169 -5.86 -10.32 -12.97
CA GLY A 169 -4.90 -10.14 -11.89
C GLY A 169 -3.91 -11.32 -11.83
N PRO A 170 -3.10 -11.41 -10.76
CA PRO A 170 -2.04 -12.40 -10.65
C PRO A 170 -2.46 -13.73 -9.98
N TYR A 171 -3.77 -13.97 -9.79
CA TYR A 171 -4.35 -15.19 -9.20
C TYR A 171 -5.19 -15.97 -10.22
N ASP A 172 -5.49 -17.25 -9.94
CA ASP A 172 -6.33 -18.08 -10.81
C ASP A 172 -7.82 -17.68 -10.73
N GLY A 173 -8.21 -16.78 -11.63
CA GLY A 173 -9.58 -16.30 -11.82
C GLY A 173 -10.60 -17.35 -12.29
N SER A 174 -10.19 -18.59 -12.56
CA SER A 174 -11.14 -19.71 -12.78
C SER A 174 -11.66 -20.29 -11.45
N SER A 175 -10.99 -19.99 -10.33
CA SER A 175 -11.40 -20.36 -8.98
C SER A 175 -12.18 -19.22 -8.30
N ARG A 176 -13.13 -19.54 -7.41
CA ARG A 176 -13.90 -18.53 -6.65
C ARG A 176 -12.99 -17.59 -5.85
N LEU A 177 -11.99 -18.14 -5.16
CA LEU A 177 -11.10 -17.34 -4.31
C LEU A 177 -10.13 -16.51 -5.16
N GLY A 178 -9.54 -17.07 -6.22
CA GLY A 178 -8.68 -16.31 -7.14
C GLY A 178 -9.43 -15.21 -7.90
N ALA A 179 -10.71 -15.40 -8.21
CA ALA A 179 -11.56 -14.33 -8.75
C ALA A 179 -11.80 -13.20 -7.74
N LEU A 180 -11.98 -13.51 -6.45
CA LEU A 180 -12.08 -12.51 -5.39
C LEU A 180 -10.75 -11.80 -5.13
N GLN A 181 -9.62 -12.53 -5.11
CA GLN A 181 -8.27 -11.98 -5.01
C GLN A 181 -7.94 -11.05 -6.19
N ASN A 182 -8.22 -11.45 -7.42
CA ASN A 182 -8.07 -10.58 -8.60
C ASN A 182 -8.98 -9.33 -8.50
N THR A 183 -10.21 -9.48 -8.01
CA THR A 183 -11.12 -8.33 -7.83
C THR A 183 -10.63 -7.36 -6.75
N GLY A 184 -10.09 -7.86 -5.64
CA GLY A 184 -9.44 -7.05 -4.61
C GLY A 184 -8.17 -6.36 -5.10
N TYR A 185 -7.35 -7.06 -5.89
CA TYR A 185 -6.17 -6.50 -6.57
C TYR A 185 -6.55 -5.33 -7.49
N GLN A 186 -7.68 -5.43 -8.20
CA GLN A 186 -8.21 -4.32 -9.01
C GLN A 186 -8.77 -3.16 -8.15
N GLN A 187 -9.31 -3.39 -6.94
CA GLN A 187 -9.65 -2.30 -6.01
C GLN A 187 -8.40 -1.50 -5.62
N ALA A 188 -7.30 -2.18 -5.30
CA ALA A 188 -6.03 -1.52 -4.97
C ALA A 188 -5.47 -0.72 -6.16
N LEU A 189 -5.46 -1.28 -7.38
CA LEU A 189 -5.02 -0.54 -8.57
C LEU A 189 -5.91 0.68 -8.88
N PHE A 190 -7.24 0.57 -8.69
CA PHE A 190 -8.17 1.69 -8.82
C PHE A 190 -7.86 2.82 -7.81
N ASN A 191 -7.58 2.45 -6.56
CA ASN A 191 -7.23 3.38 -5.50
C ASN A 191 -5.86 4.04 -5.76
N VAL A 192 -4.87 3.29 -6.24
CA VAL A 192 -3.56 3.83 -6.66
C VAL A 192 -3.68 4.79 -7.84
N ALA A 193 -4.53 4.51 -8.83
CA ALA A 193 -4.82 5.44 -9.92
C ALA A 193 -5.45 6.74 -9.41
N SER A 194 -6.45 6.64 -8.52
CA SER A 194 -7.11 7.80 -7.89
C SER A 194 -6.13 8.65 -7.07
N MET A 195 -5.28 8.00 -6.27
CA MET A 195 -4.23 8.62 -5.45
C MET A 195 -3.22 9.39 -6.31
N ARG A 196 -2.75 8.77 -7.41
CA ARG A 196 -1.82 9.41 -8.37
C ARG A 196 -2.46 10.60 -9.09
N ASN A 197 -3.73 10.51 -9.47
CA ASN A 197 -4.47 11.60 -10.11
C ASN A 197 -4.68 12.82 -9.18
N ALA A 198 -4.83 12.59 -7.87
CA ALA A 198 -4.88 13.65 -6.86
C ALA A 198 -3.50 14.26 -6.53
N GLY A 199 -2.41 13.64 -7.00
CA GLY A 199 -1.04 14.00 -6.60
C GLY A 199 -0.76 13.70 -5.12
N LEU A 200 -1.44 12.71 -4.55
CA LEU A 200 -1.21 12.24 -3.18
C LEU A 200 -0.04 11.27 -3.18
N ALA A 201 0.97 11.57 -2.36
CA ALA A 201 2.13 10.74 -2.11
C ALA A 201 2.09 10.21 -0.67
N THR A 202 2.50 8.96 -0.50
CA THR A 202 2.54 8.22 0.78
C THR A 202 3.53 7.07 0.66
N PRO A 203 4.23 6.67 1.73
CA PRO A 203 4.99 5.41 1.76
C PRO A 203 4.08 4.18 1.96
N ILE A 204 2.91 4.35 2.61
CA ILE A 204 2.04 3.27 3.08
C ILE A 204 0.58 3.48 2.67
N VAL A 205 -0.14 2.39 2.39
CA VAL A 205 -1.61 2.39 2.31
C VAL A 205 -2.17 1.52 3.43
N TRP A 206 -2.99 2.11 4.30
CA TRP A 206 -3.74 1.36 5.32
C TRP A 206 -4.99 0.74 4.70
N ILE A 207 -5.12 -0.59 4.81
CA ILE A 207 -6.29 -1.34 4.36
C ILE A 207 -7.30 -1.32 5.51
N ASP A 208 -8.36 -0.56 5.34
CA ASP A 208 -9.43 -0.43 6.31
C ASP A 208 -10.43 -1.58 6.11
N VAL A 209 -10.57 -2.41 7.15
CA VAL A 209 -11.37 -3.64 7.15
C VAL A 209 -12.38 -3.55 8.30
N GLU A 210 -13.52 -2.93 7.99
CA GLU A 210 -14.70 -2.88 8.85
C GLU A 210 -16.01 -3.10 8.05
N PRO A 211 -17.16 -3.34 8.71
CA PRO A 211 -18.46 -3.41 8.05
C PRO A 211 -18.83 -2.09 7.39
N VAL A 212 -18.92 -2.08 6.06
CA VAL A 212 -19.33 -0.91 5.27
C VAL A 212 -20.86 -0.90 5.17
N PRO A 213 -21.58 0.05 5.80
CA PRO A 213 -23.05 0.06 5.69
C PRO A 213 -23.47 0.19 4.23
N ASP A 214 -24.60 -0.41 3.85
CA ASP A 214 -25.10 -0.48 2.46
C ASP A 214 -24.24 -1.34 1.50
N PHE A 215 -23.05 -1.82 1.92
CA PHE A 215 -22.11 -2.62 1.13
C PHE A 215 -21.59 -3.81 1.95
N GLU A 216 -22.53 -4.67 2.35
CA GLU A 216 -22.31 -5.79 3.27
C GLU A 216 -21.22 -6.77 2.80
N TRP A 217 -20.42 -7.26 3.76
CA TRP A 217 -19.48 -8.35 3.54
C TRP A 217 -20.17 -9.71 3.38
N SER A 218 -19.45 -10.70 2.84
CA SER A 218 -19.97 -12.07 2.79
C SER A 218 -20.03 -12.68 4.18
N ALA A 219 -20.96 -13.61 4.42
CA ALA A 219 -20.98 -14.44 5.64
C ALA A 219 -19.93 -15.57 5.63
N ASP A 220 -18.91 -15.45 4.76
CA ASP A 220 -17.83 -16.41 4.51
C ASP A 220 -16.50 -15.67 4.68
N PRO A 221 -15.88 -15.72 5.88
CA PRO A 221 -14.65 -14.99 6.16
C PRO A 221 -13.50 -15.35 5.22
N VAL A 222 -13.43 -16.59 4.71
CA VAL A 222 -12.39 -17.01 3.76
C VAL A 222 -12.55 -16.29 2.41
N ALA A 223 -13.79 -16.03 1.99
CA ALA A 223 -14.07 -15.23 0.81
C ALA A 223 -13.78 -13.74 1.02
N ASN A 224 -14.00 -13.21 2.23
CA ASN A 224 -13.65 -11.83 2.58
C ASN A 224 -12.13 -11.63 2.62
N SER A 225 -11.40 -12.55 3.28
CA SER A 225 -9.93 -12.56 3.33
C SER A 225 -9.29 -12.69 1.95
N ALA A 226 -9.91 -13.42 1.03
CA ALA A 226 -9.48 -13.48 -0.37
C ALA A 226 -9.52 -12.10 -1.05
N VAL A 227 -10.53 -11.26 -0.77
CA VAL A 227 -10.55 -9.87 -1.26
C VAL A 227 -9.42 -9.05 -0.62
N VAL A 228 -9.24 -9.15 0.70
CA VAL A 228 -8.22 -8.39 1.45
C VAL A 228 -6.78 -8.75 1.04
N ASP A 229 -6.47 -10.04 0.84
CA ASP A 229 -5.20 -10.52 0.26
C ASP A 229 -4.96 -9.91 -1.13
N GLY A 230 -6.00 -9.86 -1.95
CA GLY A 230 -5.99 -9.18 -3.25
C GLY A 230 -5.59 -7.71 -3.14
N LEU A 231 -6.22 -6.94 -2.25
CA LEU A 231 -5.85 -5.53 -2.02
C LEU A 231 -4.41 -5.40 -1.52
N ALA A 232 -4.02 -6.20 -0.53
CA ALA A 232 -2.70 -6.19 0.07
C ALA A 232 -1.61 -6.37 -0.98
N ARG A 233 -1.75 -7.41 -1.83
CA ARG A 233 -0.85 -7.62 -2.95
C ARG A 233 -0.89 -6.48 -3.97
N GLY A 234 -2.07 -5.95 -4.30
CA GLY A 234 -2.21 -4.88 -5.28
C GLY A 234 -1.53 -3.57 -4.89
N TYR A 235 -1.39 -3.27 -3.59
CA TYR A 235 -0.60 -2.12 -3.12
C TYR A 235 0.91 -2.42 -3.10
N VAL A 236 1.31 -3.63 -2.70
CA VAL A 236 2.72 -4.06 -2.68
C VAL A 236 3.30 -4.14 -4.10
N ASP A 237 2.61 -4.79 -5.05
CA ASP A 237 2.99 -4.86 -6.47
C ASP A 237 2.95 -3.47 -7.14
N ALA A 238 2.26 -2.48 -6.55
CA ALA A 238 2.25 -1.08 -6.99
C ALA A 238 3.34 -0.20 -6.33
N GLY A 239 4.13 -0.75 -5.40
CA GLY A 239 5.29 -0.11 -4.78
C GLY A 239 5.05 0.55 -3.41
N TYR A 240 3.95 0.25 -2.72
CA TYR A 240 3.63 0.82 -1.41
C TYR A 240 3.84 -0.20 -0.29
N ALA A 241 4.23 0.27 0.90
CA ALA A 241 4.03 -0.50 2.12
C ALA A 241 2.52 -0.65 2.41
N ILE A 242 2.16 -1.63 3.23
CA ILE A 242 0.78 -1.84 3.68
C ILE A 242 0.71 -1.98 5.20
N GLY A 243 -0.42 -1.56 5.76
CA GLY A 243 -0.86 -1.86 7.12
C GLY A 243 -2.37 -2.09 7.10
N VAL A 244 -2.96 -2.41 8.25
CA VAL A 244 -4.42 -2.61 8.37
C VAL A 244 -5.04 -1.69 9.40
N TYR A 245 -6.28 -1.25 9.17
CA TYR A 245 -7.11 -0.57 10.15
C TYR A 245 -8.33 -1.43 10.50
N SER A 246 -8.59 -1.61 11.81
CA SER A 246 -9.80 -2.24 12.34
C SER A 246 -9.88 -2.14 13.87
N THR A 247 -10.82 -2.89 14.47
CA THR A 247 -10.71 -3.41 15.84
C THR A 247 -10.69 -4.94 15.80
N PRO A 248 -10.22 -5.65 16.85
CA PRO A 248 -10.19 -7.11 16.86
C PRO A 248 -11.56 -7.75 16.63
N ALA A 249 -12.64 -7.12 17.13
CA ALA A 249 -14.01 -7.61 16.97
C ALA A 249 -14.58 -7.36 15.55
N LEU A 250 -14.13 -6.31 14.86
CA LEU A 250 -14.53 -6.03 13.47
C LEU A 250 -13.72 -6.91 12.50
N TRP A 251 -12.43 -7.11 12.77
CA TRP A 251 -11.56 -8.01 12.01
C TRP A 251 -12.04 -9.46 12.10
N ASP A 252 -12.26 -10.01 13.30
CA ASP A 252 -12.80 -11.36 13.48
C ASP A 252 -14.19 -11.51 12.82
N GLY A 253 -15.04 -10.49 12.93
CA GLY A 253 -16.37 -10.46 12.31
C GLY A 253 -16.36 -10.42 10.77
N VAL A 254 -15.30 -9.93 10.13
CA VAL A 254 -15.19 -9.81 8.67
C VAL A 254 -14.28 -10.89 8.07
N VAL A 255 -13.06 -11.04 8.56
CA VAL A 255 -12.01 -11.94 8.01
C VAL A 255 -11.62 -13.09 8.95
N GLY A 256 -12.13 -13.10 10.19
CA GLY A 256 -11.79 -14.11 11.19
C GLY A 256 -10.32 -14.03 11.62
N GLY A 257 -9.74 -15.18 11.99
CA GLY A 257 -8.31 -15.34 12.25
C GLY A 257 -7.42 -15.32 10.99
N PHE A 258 -7.63 -14.34 10.10
CA PHE A 258 -6.75 -14.07 8.97
C PHE A 258 -5.59 -13.15 9.40
N GLU A 259 -4.37 -13.48 8.99
CA GLU A 259 -3.17 -12.74 9.32
C GLU A 259 -2.36 -12.45 8.05
N LEU A 260 -2.02 -11.17 7.85
CA LEU A 260 -1.08 -10.68 6.84
C LEU A 260 0.33 -10.47 7.43
N GLY A 261 0.45 -10.35 8.76
CA GLY A 261 1.71 -10.09 9.45
C GLY A 261 2.23 -8.65 9.27
N VAL A 262 1.33 -7.70 9.01
CA VAL A 262 1.65 -6.29 8.69
C VAL A 262 1.25 -5.33 9.84
N PRO A 263 1.75 -4.08 9.89
CA PRO A 263 1.46 -3.14 10.97
C PRO A 263 -0.03 -2.78 11.11
N GLU A 264 -0.41 -2.35 12.31
CA GLU A 264 -1.81 -2.13 12.72
C GLU A 264 -2.09 -0.68 13.10
N TRP A 265 -3.16 -0.13 12.54
CA TRP A 265 -3.82 1.10 12.96
C TRP A 265 -5.10 0.71 13.72
N ARG A 266 -5.14 1.01 15.01
CA ARG A 266 -6.07 0.39 15.96
C ARG A 266 -7.14 1.38 16.39
N ALA A 267 -8.39 1.12 16.01
CA ALA A 267 -9.49 2.02 16.33
C ALA A 267 -9.91 1.94 17.80
N ALA A 268 -10.16 3.08 18.42
CA ALA A 268 -10.84 3.24 19.71
C ALA A 268 -12.28 3.74 19.58
N GLY A 269 -12.67 4.27 18.42
CA GLY A 269 -14.01 4.81 18.17
C GLY A 269 -14.36 5.99 19.09
N GLN A 270 -15.65 6.14 19.41
CA GLN A 270 -16.21 7.20 20.26
C GLN A 270 -15.84 7.00 21.75
N THR A 271 -14.55 7.06 22.09
CA THR A 271 -14.03 6.82 23.45
C THR A 271 -13.14 7.97 23.93
N SER A 272 -11.80 7.88 23.79
CA SER A 272 -10.86 8.94 24.16
C SER A 272 -9.45 8.69 23.62
N ARG A 273 -8.62 9.74 23.61
CA ARG A 273 -7.18 9.63 23.35
C ARG A 273 -6.48 8.58 24.22
N ALA A 274 -6.78 8.53 25.52
CA ALA A 274 -6.12 7.60 26.43
C ALA A 274 -6.46 6.13 26.12
N GLU A 275 -7.66 5.86 25.60
CA GLU A 275 -8.03 4.53 25.10
C GLU A 275 -7.29 4.19 23.80
N ALA A 276 -7.13 5.15 22.88
CA ALA A 276 -6.34 4.98 21.66
C ALA A 276 -4.85 4.73 21.96
N GLU A 277 -4.26 5.46 22.92
CA GLU A 277 -2.89 5.26 23.40
C GLU A 277 -2.74 3.90 24.12
N SER A 278 -3.75 3.45 24.86
CA SER A 278 -3.79 2.11 25.47
C SER A 278 -3.79 0.99 24.42
N ARG A 279 -4.57 1.15 23.34
CA ARG A 279 -4.66 0.17 22.23
C ARG A 279 -3.36 0.03 21.43
N CYS A 280 -2.38 0.91 21.60
CA CYS A 280 -1.01 0.68 21.10
C CYS A 280 -0.28 -0.49 21.78
N GLY A 281 -0.76 -0.99 22.93
CA GLY A 281 -0.12 -2.06 23.70
C GLY A 281 -0.21 -3.46 23.06
N ALA A 282 0.50 -4.42 23.64
CA ALA A 282 0.48 -5.82 23.20
C ALA A 282 -0.84 -6.56 23.55
N ASP A 283 -1.64 -6.01 24.46
CA ASP A 283 -2.92 -6.60 24.91
C ASP A 283 -4.10 -6.34 23.95
N TRP A 284 -3.88 -5.55 22.88
CA TRP A 284 -4.90 -5.20 21.89
C TRP A 284 -4.37 -5.38 20.47
N VAL A 285 -4.62 -6.54 19.88
CA VAL A 285 -4.03 -6.97 18.60
C VAL A 285 -5.12 -7.36 17.61
N ILE A 286 -4.96 -6.96 16.34
CA ILE A 286 -5.91 -7.26 15.26
C ILE A 286 -5.58 -8.60 14.59
N GLN A 287 -4.31 -8.79 14.21
CA GLN A 287 -3.82 -9.86 13.32
C GLN A 287 -2.33 -10.20 13.54
N GLY A 288 -1.83 -10.03 14.77
CA GLY A 288 -0.43 -10.26 15.14
C GLY A 288 0.54 -9.13 14.82
N GLY A 289 0.06 -8.00 14.27
CA GLY A 289 0.90 -6.88 13.85
C GLY A 289 1.26 -5.90 14.98
N ALA A 290 2.32 -5.12 14.76
CA ALA A 290 2.70 -4.05 15.68
C ALA A 290 1.75 -2.85 15.56
N GLY A 291 1.28 -2.31 16.70
CA GLY A 291 0.48 -1.08 16.74
C GLY A 291 1.31 0.14 16.34
N VAL A 292 0.88 0.87 15.32
CA VAL A 292 1.56 2.05 14.76
C VAL A 292 0.75 3.32 14.95
N LEU A 293 -0.57 3.22 14.85
CA LEU A 293 -1.50 4.32 15.09
C LEU A 293 -2.62 3.88 16.03
N GLY A 294 -3.06 4.76 16.92
CA GLY A 294 -4.31 4.65 17.66
C GLY A 294 -5.28 5.76 17.23
N GLN A 295 -6.52 5.40 16.88
CA GLN A 295 -7.57 6.37 16.51
C GLN A 295 -8.59 6.55 17.64
N TRP A 296 -9.12 7.74 17.86
CA TRP A 296 -10.39 7.96 18.57
C TRP A 296 -11.23 9.01 17.87
N VAL A 297 -12.54 8.98 18.09
CA VAL A 297 -13.48 9.98 17.57
C VAL A 297 -13.90 10.92 18.69
N GLU A 298 -13.79 12.22 18.45
CA GLU A 298 -14.10 13.27 19.42
C GLU A 298 -14.52 14.55 18.70
N ALA A 299 -15.53 15.25 19.23
CA ALA A 299 -16.08 16.49 18.67
C ALA A 299 -16.41 16.43 17.15
N GLY A 300 -16.81 15.24 16.67
CA GLY A 300 -17.14 14.99 15.26
C GLY A 300 -15.92 14.95 14.32
N ARG A 301 -14.75 14.54 14.83
CA ARG A 301 -13.53 14.28 14.07
C ARG A 301 -12.84 13.01 14.52
N ASP A 302 -12.19 12.39 13.57
CA ASP A 302 -11.40 11.18 13.72
C ASP A 302 -9.93 11.63 13.95
N GLN A 303 -9.46 11.46 15.19
CA GLN A 303 -8.15 11.89 15.66
C GLN A 303 -7.23 10.70 15.86
N ASN A 304 -5.93 10.89 15.60
CA ASN A 304 -4.95 9.82 15.63
C ASN A 304 -3.71 10.19 16.44
N ILE A 305 -3.08 9.18 17.05
CA ILE A 305 -1.81 9.29 17.77
C ILE A 305 -0.85 8.20 17.28
N THR A 306 0.43 8.54 17.10
CA THR A 306 1.47 7.54 16.79
C THR A 306 1.80 6.68 18.00
N CYS A 307 1.75 5.37 17.85
CA CYS A 307 2.09 4.41 18.90
C CYS A 307 3.61 4.32 19.15
N ALA A 308 4.00 4.10 20.41
CA ALA A 308 5.36 3.76 20.82
C ALA A 308 6.45 4.57 20.06
N ASP A 309 7.44 3.89 19.47
CA ASP A 309 8.61 4.50 18.84
C ASP A 309 8.40 4.98 17.38
N VAL A 310 7.16 4.91 16.84
CA VAL A 310 6.83 5.41 15.48
C VAL A 310 7.22 6.88 15.29
N HIS A 311 7.16 7.65 16.38
CA HIS A 311 7.58 9.05 16.40
C HIS A 311 9.09 9.28 16.17
N LEU A 312 9.91 8.22 16.21
CA LEU A 312 11.34 8.21 15.91
C LEU A 312 11.67 7.86 14.46
N ASP A 313 10.71 7.41 13.67
CA ASP A 313 10.85 7.12 12.23
C ASP A 313 9.55 7.45 11.47
N LEU A 314 9.19 8.73 11.43
CA LEU A 314 7.97 9.20 10.77
C LEU A 314 8.02 9.03 9.25
N GLY A 315 9.21 8.96 8.65
CA GLY A 315 9.39 8.83 7.19
C GLY A 315 8.94 7.48 6.63
N SER A 316 8.98 6.41 7.43
CA SER A 316 8.43 5.10 7.04
C SER A 316 6.90 5.06 6.94
N TRP A 317 6.20 6.01 7.57
CA TRP A 317 4.74 6.02 7.70
C TRP A 317 4.05 7.19 7.00
N PHE A 318 4.77 8.29 6.76
CA PHE A 318 4.21 9.49 6.16
C PHE A 318 5.15 10.11 5.11
N HIS A 319 4.56 10.82 4.15
CA HIS A 319 5.23 11.77 3.27
C HIS A 319 5.07 13.20 3.82
N GLN A 320 6.09 14.06 3.68
CA GLN A 320 6.04 15.47 4.11
C GLN A 320 5.83 16.40 2.90
N TYR A 321 4.87 17.33 3.03
CA TYR A 321 4.57 18.38 2.05
C TYR A 321 5.04 19.79 2.48
#